data_AF-A0A3B8JJ44-F1
#
_entry.id   AF-A0A3B8JJ44-F1
#
_cell.length_a   1.000
_cell.length_b   1.000
_cell.length_c   1.000
_cell.angle_alpha   90.00
_cell.angle_beta   90.00
_cell.angle_gamma   90.00
#
_symmetry.space_group_name_H-M   'P 1'
#
loop_
_entity.id
_entity.type
_entity.pdbx_description
1 polymer ?
#
loop_
_entity_poly.entity_id
_entity_poly.type
_entity_poly.pdbx_seq_one_letter_code
_entity_poly.pdbx_strand_id
1 'polypeptide(L)'
;AIEEHFRNQFEEYFGQVKNIPTATLAESRDILHKVEEATGVKPVLIYVTFVPPSVTPDQNRGTSSTTQNPKSKVTSPEDQLELLMVTAKGSPIRKLVAGTTRQQVLQVAHSFRSEVTNVRSRRDYMAPAQQLYQWLVAPLEADLKAQGVQNLVFLMDSGLRSIPLAALHDGQEFLVEKYSVGLMPSLTLTDTRYKSIKDMQVLAMGAEKFVDLQPLPAVPVELSLITPSLWQGKSFLNEAFTLENLKVQRQQKHFGMIHLATHARFQPGQPSQSYIELWDSKLRLNQLPELGWNNPPVELLVLSGCKTALGDEQAELGFAGLSVQAGVKSAIASLWSVSDEGTLGLMTELYQQLKQAPIKAEALRQAQVSMIKGKVGLKGGQLVTSTKAVPLPPELTKLGNKNLEHPYFWASFTMIGSPW
;
A
#
# COMPACT_ATOMS: atom_id res chain seq x y z
N ALA A 1 -18.30 12.72 -9.59
CA ALA A 1 -17.45 13.89 -9.26
C ALA A 1 -16.14 13.48 -8.56
N ILE A 2 -16.11 13.16 -7.25
CA ILE A 2 -14.83 12.82 -6.57
C ILE A 2 -14.22 11.51 -7.12
N GLU A 3 -14.99 10.42 -7.15
CA GLU A 3 -14.52 9.15 -7.74
C GLU A 3 -14.10 9.29 -9.21
N GLU A 4 -14.81 10.13 -9.96
CA GLU A 4 -14.49 10.42 -11.36
C GLU A 4 -13.15 11.15 -11.51
N HIS A 5 -12.86 12.11 -10.62
CA HIS A 5 -11.56 12.79 -10.56
C HIS A 5 -10.42 11.80 -10.33
N PHE A 6 -10.56 10.91 -9.34
CA PHE A 6 -9.58 9.88 -9.05
C PHE A 6 -9.39 8.93 -10.24
N ARG A 7 -10.48 8.39 -10.79
CA ARG A 7 -10.46 7.53 -11.98
C ARG A 7 -9.67 8.18 -13.11
N ASN A 8 -10.06 9.40 -13.52
CA ASN A 8 -9.50 10.11 -14.66
C ASN A 8 -7.97 10.31 -14.55
N GLN A 9 -7.44 10.61 -13.37
CA GLN A 9 -5.99 10.76 -13.16
C GLN A 9 -5.22 9.49 -13.53
N PHE A 10 -5.74 8.31 -13.16
CA PHE A 10 -5.11 7.04 -13.51
C PHE A 10 -5.37 6.66 -14.98
N GLU A 11 -6.54 6.98 -15.55
CA GLU A 11 -6.80 6.74 -16.97
C GLU A 11 -5.86 7.54 -17.87
N GLU A 12 -5.62 8.81 -17.52
CA GLU A 12 -4.71 9.71 -18.24
C GLU A 12 -3.26 9.21 -18.16
N TYR A 13 -2.86 8.70 -16.99
CA TYR A 13 -1.50 8.20 -16.77
C TYR A 13 -1.22 6.86 -17.48
N PHE A 14 -2.15 5.90 -17.41
CA PHE A 14 -1.94 4.57 -18.00
C PHE A 14 -2.45 4.43 -19.43
N GLY A 15 -3.33 5.34 -19.89
CA GLY A 15 -3.89 5.34 -21.25
C GLY A 15 -4.85 4.18 -21.56
N GLN A 16 -5.14 3.31 -20.59
CA GLN A 16 -5.80 2.01 -20.82
C GLN A 16 -7.19 1.84 -20.18
N VAL A 17 -7.68 2.82 -19.45
CA VAL A 17 -9.02 2.74 -18.87
C VAL A 17 -9.94 3.65 -19.68
N LYS A 18 -10.75 3.09 -20.56
CA LYS A 18 -11.80 3.85 -21.26
C LYS A 18 -13.14 3.20 -20.94
N ASN A 19 -14.12 4.03 -20.57
CA ASN A 19 -15.54 3.68 -20.42
C ASN A 19 -15.94 2.84 -19.18
N ILE A 20 -15.21 2.92 -18.06
CA ILE A 20 -15.70 2.32 -16.79
C ILE A 20 -16.66 3.33 -16.10
N PRO A 21 -17.92 2.95 -15.82
CA PRO A 21 -18.85 3.80 -15.09
C PRO A 21 -18.31 4.14 -13.70
N THR A 22 -18.37 5.43 -13.32
CA THR A 22 -17.96 5.90 -11.99
C THR A 22 -18.84 5.28 -10.91
N ALA A 23 -18.22 4.71 -9.87
CA ALA A 23 -18.94 4.16 -8.73
C ALA A 23 -19.83 5.21 -8.05
N THR A 24 -21.08 4.85 -7.81
CA THR A 24 -22.06 5.65 -7.08
C THR A 24 -21.92 5.47 -5.57
N LEU A 25 -22.47 6.40 -4.79
CA LEU A 25 -22.50 6.26 -3.33
C LEU A 25 -23.23 4.99 -2.87
N ALA A 26 -24.28 4.59 -3.59
CA ALA A 26 -25.03 3.36 -3.29
C ALA A 26 -24.14 2.12 -3.48
N GLU A 27 -23.40 2.05 -4.58
CA GLU A 27 -22.44 0.96 -4.85
C GLU A 27 -21.30 0.95 -3.84
N SER A 28 -20.76 2.12 -3.47
CA SER A 28 -19.74 2.22 -2.43
C SER A 28 -20.22 1.65 -1.10
N ARG A 29 -21.45 1.97 -0.68
CA ARG A 29 -22.04 1.44 0.56
C ARG A 29 -22.28 -0.06 0.48
N ASP A 30 -22.79 -0.55 -0.64
CA ASP A 30 -23.03 -1.97 -0.88
C ASP A 30 -21.73 -2.77 -0.81
N ILE A 31 -20.64 -2.27 -1.39
CA ILE A 31 -19.30 -2.86 -1.28
C ILE A 31 -18.86 -2.95 0.19
N LEU A 32 -18.91 -1.84 0.93
CA LEU A 32 -18.49 -1.81 2.33
C LEU A 32 -19.34 -2.75 3.20
N HIS A 33 -20.66 -2.81 2.96
CA HIS A 33 -21.57 -3.72 3.65
C HIS A 33 -21.22 -5.19 3.37
N LYS A 34 -20.98 -5.55 2.11
CA LYS A 34 -20.61 -6.92 1.72
C LYS A 34 -19.27 -7.35 2.33
N VAL A 35 -18.31 -6.44 2.45
CA VAL A 35 -17.04 -6.71 3.14
C VAL A 35 -17.25 -6.92 4.63
N GLU A 36 -18.06 -6.07 5.28
CA GLU A 36 -18.41 -6.24 6.70
C GLU A 36 -19.09 -7.59 6.95
N GLU A 37 -20.06 -7.96 6.11
CA GLU A 37 -20.77 -9.24 6.21
C GLU A 37 -19.83 -10.44 6.01
N ALA A 38 -18.93 -10.37 5.03
CA ALA A 38 -18.03 -11.47 4.70
C ALA A 38 -16.87 -11.65 5.70
N THR A 39 -16.44 -10.58 6.37
CA THR A 39 -15.18 -10.57 7.14
C THR A 39 -15.35 -10.22 8.61
N GLY A 40 -16.48 -9.61 9.01
CA GLY A 40 -16.68 -9.02 10.32
C GLY A 40 -15.89 -7.72 10.57
N VAL A 41 -15.05 -7.30 9.63
CA VAL A 41 -14.27 -6.06 9.71
C VAL A 41 -15.12 -4.91 9.16
N LYS A 42 -15.13 -3.77 9.85
CA LYS A 42 -15.84 -2.56 9.41
C LYS A 42 -14.89 -1.61 8.66
N PRO A 43 -14.91 -1.57 7.32
CA PRO A 43 -14.13 -0.62 6.55
C PRO A 43 -14.83 0.72 6.36
N VAL A 44 -14.05 1.77 6.12
CA VAL A 44 -14.50 3.06 5.61
C VAL A 44 -13.62 3.53 4.46
N LEU A 45 -14.20 4.30 3.53
CA LEU A 45 -13.45 5.01 2.51
C LEU A 45 -13.23 6.45 3.00
N ILE A 46 -11.99 6.93 2.95
CA ILE A 46 -11.61 8.30 3.29
C ILE A 46 -11.00 8.94 2.04
N TYR A 47 -11.77 9.81 1.40
CA TYR A 47 -11.28 10.63 0.30
C TYR A 47 -10.59 11.87 0.87
N VAL A 48 -9.34 12.05 0.50
CA VAL A 48 -8.51 13.19 0.90
C VAL A 48 -8.25 14.03 -0.33
N THR A 49 -8.92 15.18 -0.39
CA THR A 49 -8.93 16.07 -1.56
C THR A 49 -8.65 17.51 -1.17
N PHE A 50 -8.38 18.35 -2.16
CA PHE A 50 -8.32 19.80 -1.97
C PHE A 50 -9.40 20.51 -2.77
N VAL A 51 -10.04 21.49 -2.14
CA VAL A 51 -11.14 22.28 -2.72
C VAL A 51 -10.85 23.77 -2.64
N PRO A 52 -11.33 24.59 -3.59
CA PRO A 52 -11.11 26.03 -3.54
C PRO A 52 -11.63 26.66 -2.24
N PRO A 53 -10.98 27.72 -1.71
CA PRO A 53 -11.41 28.40 -0.47
C PRO A 53 -12.85 28.95 -0.50
N SER A 54 -13.43 29.13 -1.69
CA SER A 54 -14.81 29.56 -1.88
C SER A 54 -15.86 28.49 -1.56
N VAL A 55 -15.44 27.24 -1.36
CA VAL A 55 -16.34 26.14 -0.99
C VAL A 55 -16.66 26.24 0.51
N THR A 56 -17.91 26.57 0.84
CA THR A 56 -18.38 26.60 2.23
C THR A 56 -18.74 25.19 2.75
N PRO A 57 -18.68 24.95 4.07
CA PRO A 57 -18.92 23.63 4.68
C PRO A 57 -20.34 23.06 4.57
N ASP A 58 -21.24 23.70 3.83
CA ASP A 58 -22.68 23.46 3.98
C ASP A 58 -23.07 22.02 3.59
N GLN A 59 -23.82 21.37 4.49
CA GLN A 59 -24.05 19.92 4.54
C GLN A 59 -24.95 19.36 3.43
N ASN A 60 -25.30 20.17 2.42
CA ASN A 60 -26.24 19.82 1.36
C ASN A 60 -25.64 20.01 -0.04
N ARG A 61 -24.45 19.49 -0.30
CA ARG A 61 -24.13 19.04 -1.66
C ARG A 61 -24.86 17.72 -1.92
N GLY A 62 -26.16 17.84 -2.18
CA GLY A 62 -26.84 16.92 -3.08
C GLY A 62 -26.12 16.88 -4.42
N THR A 63 -26.47 15.90 -5.24
CA THR A 63 -25.89 15.53 -6.55
C THR A 63 -25.87 16.61 -7.64
N SER A 64 -25.88 17.90 -7.31
CA SER A 64 -25.87 19.02 -8.24
C SER A 64 -24.46 19.28 -8.79
N SER A 65 -24.36 18.98 -10.08
CA SER A 65 -23.30 19.27 -11.02
C SER A 65 -22.81 20.71 -10.98
N THR A 66 -21.53 20.90 -10.62
CA THR A 66 -20.71 21.86 -11.36
C THR A 66 -20.08 21.11 -12.52
N THR A 67 -20.71 21.21 -13.68
CA THR A 67 -20.14 20.91 -15.01
C THR A 67 -18.96 21.84 -15.27
N GLN A 68 -17.80 21.52 -14.70
CA GLN A 68 -16.53 21.95 -15.24
C GLN A 68 -15.83 20.69 -15.75
N ASN A 69 -15.42 20.74 -17.02
CA ASN A 69 -14.65 19.67 -17.66
C ASN A 69 -13.53 19.20 -16.72
N PRO A 70 -13.48 17.90 -16.36
CA PRO A 70 -12.44 17.37 -15.46
C PRO A 70 -11.01 17.51 -16.01
N LYS A 71 -10.85 17.84 -17.30
CA LYS A 71 -9.58 17.75 -18.06
C LYS A 71 -8.51 18.79 -17.72
N SER A 72 -8.76 19.73 -16.79
CA SER A 72 -7.71 20.62 -16.27
C SER A 72 -8.25 21.43 -15.09
N LYS A 73 -8.55 20.77 -13.96
CA LYS A 73 -8.75 21.53 -12.72
C LYS A 73 -7.39 22.11 -12.35
N VAL A 74 -7.19 23.41 -12.58
CA VAL A 74 -5.97 24.13 -12.16
C VAL A 74 -5.88 23.97 -10.64
N THR A 75 -4.88 23.24 -10.18
CA THR A 75 -4.61 23.03 -8.76
C THR A 75 -4.05 24.33 -8.18
N SER A 76 -4.59 24.77 -7.05
CA SER A 76 -4.09 25.96 -6.35
C SER A 76 -3.32 25.53 -5.08
N PRO A 77 -2.15 26.14 -4.79
CA PRO A 77 -1.49 25.98 -3.49
C PRO A 77 -2.38 26.36 -2.30
N GLU A 78 -3.35 27.25 -2.52
CA GLU A 78 -4.30 27.76 -1.53
C GLU A 78 -5.57 26.92 -1.40
N ASP A 79 -5.75 25.87 -2.22
CA ASP A 79 -6.89 24.96 -2.06
C ASP A 79 -6.87 24.34 -0.65
N GLN A 80 -8.02 24.25 0.00
CA GLN A 80 -8.15 23.78 1.37
C GLN A 80 -8.37 22.28 1.42
N LEU A 81 -7.79 21.65 2.45
CA LEU A 81 -7.93 20.22 2.70
C LEU A 81 -9.39 19.87 3.07
N GLU A 82 -9.92 18.89 2.37
CA GLU A 82 -11.24 18.32 2.61
C GLU A 82 -11.16 16.81 2.74
N LEU A 83 -11.81 16.30 3.80
CA LEU A 83 -12.03 14.88 4.04
C LEU A 83 -13.48 14.53 3.74
N LEU A 84 -13.70 13.46 2.99
CA LEU A 84 -15.00 12.84 2.84
C LEU A 84 -14.89 11.38 3.28
N MET A 85 -15.60 11.02 4.34
CA MET A 85 -15.70 9.66 4.84
C MET A 85 -17.01 9.02 4.39
N VAL A 86 -16.90 7.87 3.74
CA VAL A 86 -18.03 7.02 3.33
C VAL A 86 -17.98 5.74 4.15
N THR A 87 -19.08 5.42 4.80
CA THR A 87 -19.25 4.20 5.60
C THR A 87 -20.39 3.36 5.00
N ALA A 88 -20.56 2.12 5.44
CA ALA A 88 -21.59 1.22 4.91
C ALA A 88 -23.04 1.73 5.13
N LYS A 89 -23.26 2.60 6.12
CA LYS A 89 -24.59 3.08 6.56
C LYS A 89 -24.54 4.55 6.94
N GLY A 90 -25.67 5.25 6.79
CA GLY A 90 -25.77 6.68 7.13
C GLY A 90 -25.12 7.58 6.08
N SER A 91 -25.30 8.89 6.22
CA SER A 91 -24.83 9.90 5.26
C SER A 91 -23.30 10.03 5.25
N PRO A 92 -22.67 10.34 4.10
CA PRO A 92 -21.25 10.62 4.06
C PRO A 92 -20.89 11.79 4.99
N ILE A 93 -19.76 11.67 5.68
CA ILE A 93 -19.29 12.68 6.63
C ILE A 93 -18.22 13.51 5.94
N ARG A 94 -18.49 14.80 5.78
CA ARG A 94 -17.58 15.75 5.12
C ARG A 94 -16.98 16.69 6.17
N LYS A 95 -15.66 16.88 6.15
CA LYS A 95 -14.93 17.80 7.03
C LYS A 95 -14.02 18.68 6.19
N LEU A 96 -14.23 19.99 6.25
CA LEU A 96 -13.28 20.97 5.74
C LEU A 96 -12.29 21.30 6.86
N VAL A 97 -11.01 21.11 6.62
CA VAL A 97 -9.96 21.39 7.61
C VAL A 97 -9.55 22.85 7.45
N ALA A 98 -10.24 23.73 8.18
CA ALA A 98 -10.11 25.17 8.04
C ALA A 98 -8.65 25.64 8.20
N GLY A 99 -8.23 26.57 7.33
CA GLY A 99 -6.89 27.16 7.36
C GLY A 99 -5.75 26.20 6.98
N THR A 100 -6.06 25.00 6.48
CA THR A 100 -5.07 23.99 6.07
C THR A 100 -5.02 23.90 4.55
N THR A 101 -4.00 24.51 3.95
CA THR A 101 -3.86 24.62 2.49
C THR A 101 -3.11 23.45 1.87
N ARG A 102 -3.27 23.22 0.56
CA ARG A 102 -2.54 22.23 -0.22
C ARG A 102 -1.04 22.37 -0.02
N GLN A 103 -0.51 23.59 -0.11
CA GLN A 103 0.91 23.84 0.08
C GLN A 103 1.41 23.39 1.45
N GLN A 104 0.66 23.71 2.52
CA GLN A 104 1.04 23.32 3.89
C GLN A 104 1.04 21.81 4.05
N VAL A 105 -0.01 21.12 3.58
CA VAL A 105 -0.11 19.66 3.70
C VAL A 105 1.00 18.97 2.92
N LEU A 106 1.26 19.40 1.68
CA LEU A 106 2.32 18.82 0.85
C LEU A 106 3.72 19.05 1.44
N GLN A 107 3.96 20.22 2.03
CA GLN A 107 5.22 20.52 2.72
C GLN A 107 5.44 19.61 3.93
N VAL A 108 4.42 19.44 4.78
CA VAL A 108 4.53 18.54 5.96
C VAL A 108 4.62 17.08 5.53
N ALA A 109 3.90 16.65 4.49
CA ALA A 109 4.03 15.33 3.91
C ALA A 109 5.46 15.05 3.40
N HIS A 110 6.08 16.03 2.74
CA HIS A 110 7.48 15.94 2.32
C HIS A 110 8.43 15.83 3.52
N SER A 111 8.28 16.69 4.52
CA SER A 111 9.08 16.61 5.75
C SER A 111 8.92 15.26 6.44
N PHE A 112 7.70 14.74 6.55
CA PHE A 112 7.46 13.45 7.18
C PHE A 112 8.20 12.31 6.47
N ARG A 113 8.12 12.26 5.14
CA ARG A 113 8.82 11.26 4.32
C ARG A 113 10.35 11.37 4.46
N SER A 114 10.88 12.59 4.46
CA SER A 114 12.31 12.83 4.66
C SER A 114 12.78 12.33 6.03
N GLU A 115 12.08 12.69 7.10
CA GLU A 115 12.49 12.35 8.45
C GLU A 115 12.29 10.87 8.79
N VAL A 116 11.20 10.25 8.33
CA VAL A 116 10.93 8.83 8.65
C VAL A 116 11.91 7.87 7.96
N THR A 117 12.53 8.32 6.85
CA THR A 117 13.55 7.55 6.14
C THR A 117 14.95 7.70 6.74
N ASN A 118 15.15 8.67 7.64
CA ASN A 118 16.39 8.86 8.36
C ASN A 118 16.47 7.95 9.59
N VAL A 119 16.98 6.72 9.40
CA VAL A 119 17.18 5.73 10.48
C VAL A 119 18.07 6.18 11.64
N ARG A 120 18.85 7.26 11.47
CA ARG A 120 19.71 7.81 12.53
C ARG A 120 18.93 8.74 13.45
N SER A 121 17.89 9.38 12.95
CA SER A 121 16.96 10.13 13.77
C SER A 121 16.09 9.16 14.56
N ARG A 122 15.84 9.47 15.84
CA ARG A 122 14.93 8.64 16.65
C ARG A 122 13.50 9.16 16.67
N ARG A 123 13.29 10.46 16.46
CA ARG A 123 11.98 11.12 16.68
C ARG A 123 11.71 12.34 15.81
N ASP A 124 12.58 12.75 14.89
CA ASP A 124 12.35 13.98 14.11
C ASP A 124 11.11 13.86 13.19
N TYR A 125 10.74 12.62 12.83
CA TYR A 125 9.51 12.32 12.10
C TYR A 125 8.22 12.51 12.94
N MET A 126 8.31 12.61 14.26
CA MET A 126 7.12 12.69 15.14
C MET A 126 6.30 13.95 14.92
N ALA A 127 6.94 15.12 14.85
CA ALA A 127 6.23 16.38 14.66
C ALA A 127 5.42 16.42 13.35
N PRO A 128 6.01 16.11 12.16
CA PRO A 128 5.21 16.06 10.94
C PRO A 128 4.22 14.88 10.91
N ALA A 129 4.51 13.73 11.55
CA ALA A 129 3.54 12.63 11.69
C ALA A 129 2.29 13.05 12.49
N GLN A 130 2.47 13.79 13.59
CA GLN A 130 1.40 14.30 14.43
C GLN A 130 0.59 15.38 13.73
N GLN A 131 1.25 16.29 13.01
CA GLN A 131 0.56 17.32 12.25
C GLN A 131 -0.32 16.72 11.15
N LEU A 132 0.18 15.72 10.42
CA LEU A 132 -0.61 15.01 9.41
C LEU A 132 -1.75 14.21 10.05
N TYR A 133 -1.55 13.59 11.21
CA TYR A 133 -2.64 12.92 11.94
C TYR A 133 -3.76 13.90 12.31
N GLN A 134 -3.40 15.07 12.84
CA GLN A 134 -4.34 16.13 13.20
C GLN A 134 -5.16 16.64 12.02
N TRP A 135 -4.60 16.61 10.82
CA TRP A 135 -5.31 17.04 9.61
C TRP A 135 -6.11 15.92 8.94
N LEU A 136 -5.59 14.69 8.91
CA LEU A 136 -6.12 13.61 8.09
C LEU A 136 -7.02 12.62 8.85
N VAL A 137 -6.87 12.53 10.18
CA VAL A 137 -7.54 11.50 10.99
C VAL A 137 -8.32 12.11 12.14
N ALA A 138 -7.72 13.01 12.92
CA ALA A 138 -8.36 13.62 14.09
C ALA A 138 -9.78 14.19 13.82
N PRO A 139 -10.07 14.86 12.68
CA PRO A 139 -11.41 15.38 12.40
C PRO A 139 -12.50 14.31 12.26
N LEU A 140 -12.12 13.04 12.08
CA LEU A 140 -12.99 11.89 11.87
C LEU A 140 -13.04 10.93 13.07
N GLU A 141 -12.17 11.07 14.08
CA GLU A 141 -11.99 10.08 15.16
C GLU A 141 -13.27 9.76 15.92
N ALA A 142 -14.06 10.77 16.27
CA ALA A 142 -15.33 10.58 16.98
C ALA A 142 -16.28 9.69 16.18
N ASP A 143 -16.38 9.94 14.87
CA ASP A 143 -17.23 9.18 13.95
C ASP A 143 -16.68 7.75 13.72
N LEU A 144 -15.36 7.60 13.58
CA LEU A 144 -14.67 6.31 13.46
C LEU A 144 -14.93 5.42 14.69
N LYS A 145 -14.81 6.00 15.89
CA LYS A 145 -15.03 5.29 17.16
C LYS A 145 -16.50 4.93 17.35
N ALA A 146 -17.41 5.86 17.09
CA ALA A 146 -18.86 5.62 17.21
C ALA A 146 -19.34 4.47 16.32
N GLN A 147 -18.71 4.29 15.16
CA GLN A 147 -19.09 3.22 14.21
C GLN A 147 -18.31 1.92 14.42
N GLY A 148 -17.31 1.88 15.31
CA GLY A 148 -16.48 0.71 15.56
C GLY A 148 -15.64 0.31 14.34
N VAL A 149 -15.16 1.30 13.60
CA VAL A 149 -14.36 1.11 12.38
C VAL A 149 -13.04 0.41 12.72
N GLN A 150 -12.60 -0.48 11.84
CA GLN A 150 -11.36 -1.26 12.02
C GLN A 150 -10.41 -1.13 10.82
N ASN A 151 -10.91 -0.72 9.65
CA ASN A 151 -10.11 -0.56 8.43
C ASN A 151 -10.35 0.81 7.78
N LEU A 152 -9.28 1.55 7.52
CA LEU A 152 -9.29 2.84 6.84
C LEU A 152 -8.71 2.70 5.43
N VAL A 153 -9.53 2.96 4.42
CA VAL A 153 -9.10 2.94 3.02
C VAL A 153 -8.99 4.37 2.51
N PHE A 154 -7.79 4.83 2.26
CA PHE A 154 -7.53 6.19 1.80
C PHE A 154 -7.54 6.25 0.27
N LEU A 155 -8.21 7.28 -0.25
CA LEU A 155 -8.15 7.69 -1.65
C LEU A 155 -7.61 9.11 -1.67
N MET A 156 -6.38 9.29 -2.15
CA MET A 156 -5.62 10.52 -1.88
C MET A 156 -5.21 11.24 -3.16
N ASP A 157 -5.43 12.55 -3.19
CA ASP A 157 -5.06 13.44 -4.29
C ASP A 157 -3.52 13.45 -4.50
N SER A 158 -3.08 14.06 -5.60
CA SER A 158 -1.67 14.12 -5.97
C SER A 158 -0.78 14.69 -4.86
N GLY A 159 0.40 14.08 -4.65
CA GLY A 159 1.40 14.46 -3.65
C GLY A 159 1.19 13.84 -2.25
N LEU A 160 0.03 13.21 -2.02
CA LEU A 160 -0.33 12.58 -0.75
C LEU A 160 -0.19 11.05 -0.77
N ARG A 161 -0.09 10.43 -1.95
CA ARG A 161 -0.13 8.96 -2.11
C ARG A 161 1.10 8.25 -1.58
N SER A 162 2.18 9.01 -1.35
CA SER A 162 3.42 8.51 -0.75
C SER A 162 3.52 8.72 0.76
N ILE A 163 2.47 9.23 1.42
CA ILE A 163 2.45 9.39 2.89
C ILE A 163 2.48 7.99 3.55
N PRO A 164 3.39 7.72 4.50
CA PRO A 164 3.36 6.49 5.27
C PRO A 164 2.25 6.54 6.32
N LEU A 165 1.01 6.30 5.87
CA LEU A 165 -0.21 6.39 6.66
C LEU A 165 -0.13 5.58 7.96
N ALA A 166 0.48 4.40 7.91
CA ALA A 166 0.68 3.54 9.07
C ALA A 166 1.45 4.23 10.22
N ALA A 167 2.35 5.16 9.90
CA ALA A 167 3.20 5.87 10.85
C ALA A 167 2.69 7.27 11.22
N LEU A 168 1.48 7.66 10.79
CA LEU A 168 0.80 8.81 11.41
C LEU A 168 0.63 8.54 12.90
N HIS A 169 0.73 9.58 13.73
CA HIS A 169 0.82 9.41 15.18
C HIS A 169 -0.08 10.40 15.89
N ASP A 170 -0.88 9.96 16.86
CA ASP A 170 -1.84 10.83 17.56
C ASP A 170 -1.24 11.59 18.77
N GLY A 171 -0.01 11.22 19.14
CA GLY A 171 0.68 11.72 20.34
C GLY A 171 0.94 10.61 21.38
N GLN A 172 0.29 9.47 21.25
CA GLN A 172 0.40 8.30 22.11
C GLN A 172 0.79 7.03 21.33
N GLU A 173 0.14 6.76 20.20
CA GLU A 173 0.25 5.54 19.41
C GLU A 173 0.20 5.84 17.90
N PHE A 174 0.76 4.92 17.11
CA PHE A 174 0.69 5.01 15.65
C PHE A 174 -0.69 4.62 15.12
N LEU A 175 -1.09 5.18 13.97
CA LEU A 175 -2.38 4.89 13.35
C LEU A 175 -2.58 3.38 13.11
N VAL A 176 -1.52 2.67 12.74
CA VAL A 176 -1.52 1.22 12.51
C VAL A 176 -1.77 0.40 13.79
N GLU A 177 -1.52 0.96 14.97
CA GLU A 177 -1.84 0.28 16.22
C GLU A 177 -3.35 0.24 16.48
N LYS A 178 -4.10 1.21 15.92
CA LYS A 178 -5.55 1.37 16.04
C LYS A 178 -6.34 0.76 14.88
N TYR A 179 -5.88 0.96 13.65
CA TYR A 179 -6.62 0.59 12.44
C TYR A 179 -5.73 -0.09 11.41
N SER A 180 -6.30 -1.02 10.65
CA SER A 180 -5.65 -1.46 9.42
C SER A 180 -5.82 -0.38 8.36
N VAL A 181 -4.79 -0.16 7.53
CA VAL A 181 -4.77 0.92 6.55
C VAL A 181 -4.52 0.39 5.15
N GLY A 182 -5.15 1.01 4.15
CA GLY A 182 -4.91 0.74 2.73
C GLY A 182 -5.02 2.01 1.90
N LEU A 183 -4.39 2.00 0.72
CA LEU A 183 -4.48 3.02 -0.30
C LEU A 183 -5.23 2.45 -1.49
N MET A 184 -6.25 3.14 -1.96
CA MET A 184 -6.99 2.72 -3.16
C MET A 184 -6.89 3.83 -4.21
N PRO A 185 -6.52 3.52 -5.46
CA PRO A 185 -6.42 4.53 -6.52
C PRO A 185 -7.78 5.16 -6.81
N SER A 186 -8.80 4.31 -6.98
CA SER A 186 -10.21 4.66 -7.16
C SER A 186 -11.02 3.41 -6.85
N LEU A 187 -12.20 3.58 -6.26
CA LEU A 187 -13.12 2.46 -6.08
C LEU A 187 -13.56 1.87 -7.42
N THR A 188 -13.74 2.73 -8.42
CA THR A 188 -14.14 2.36 -9.79
C THR A 188 -13.12 1.47 -10.50
N LEU A 189 -11.83 1.67 -10.23
CA LEU A 189 -10.74 0.94 -10.88
C LEU A 189 -10.35 -0.35 -10.15
N THR A 190 -10.93 -0.60 -8.98
CA THR A 190 -10.48 -1.67 -8.08
C THR A 190 -11.50 -2.79 -8.03
N ASP A 191 -11.06 -4.03 -8.25
CA ASP A 191 -11.90 -5.19 -7.96
C ASP A 191 -12.00 -5.37 -6.45
N THR A 192 -13.16 -5.01 -5.90
CA THR A 192 -13.47 -5.00 -4.47
C THR A 192 -14.14 -6.28 -3.99
N ARG A 193 -14.27 -7.32 -4.82
CA ARG A 193 -14.91 -8.57 -4.40
C ARG A 193 -14.01 -9.33 -3.45
N TYR A 194 -14.48 -9.52 -2.21
CA TYR A 194 -13.77 -10.29 -1.21
C TYR A 194 -13.58 -11.75 -1.64
N LYS A 195 -12.37 -12.26 -1.39
CA LYS A 195 -12.06 -13.69 -1.47
C LYS A 195 -10.99 -14.02 -0.44
N SER A 196 -11.26 -15.01 0.41
CA SER A 196 -10.26 -15.52 1.34
C SER A 196 -9.07 -16.08 0.57
N ILE A 197 -7.87 -15.73 1.03
CA ILE A 197 -6.59 -16.19 0.47
C ILE A 197 -6.00 -17.38 1.24
N LYS A 198 -6.62 -17.81 2.36
CA LYS A 198 -6.04 -18.76 3.33
C LYS A 198 -5.60 -20.11 2.73
N ASP A 199 -6.29 -20.56 1.68
CA ASP A 199 -6.01 -21.83 1.00
C ASP A 199 -5.31 -21.65 -0.36
N MET A 200 -4.91 -20.43 -0.69
CA MET A 200 -4.26 -20.13 -1.97
C MET A 200 -2.78 -20.48 -1.95
N GLN A 201 -2.27 -20.83 -3.13
CA GLN A 201 -0.85 -21.09 -3.30
C GLN A 201 -0.07 -19.83 -3.65
N VAL A 202 1.18 -19.78 -3.19
CA VAL A 202 2.12 -18.70 -3.46
C VAL A 202 3.07 -19.09 -4.59
N LEU A 203 3.21 -18.22 -5.60
CA LEU A 203 4.35 -18.23 -6.51
C LEU A 203 5.35 -17.19 -5.98
N ALA A 204 6.42 -17.67 -5.35
CA ALA A 204 7.48 -16.81 -4.82
C ALA A 204 8.67 -16.83 -5.79
N MET A 205 9.15 -15.67 -6.21
CA MET A 205 10.31 -15.58 -7.10
C MET A 205 11.20 -14.42 -6.66
N GLY A 206 12.51 -14.52 -6.88
CA GLY A 206 13.40 -13.43 -6.49
C GLY A 206 14.83 -13.57 -7.00
N ALA A 207 15.59 -12.48 -6.85
CA ALA A 207 17.01 -12.42 -7.20
C ALA A 207 17.82 -11.91 -6.00
N GLU A 208 18.85 -12.68 -5.65
CA GLU A 208 19.85 -12.33 -4.64
C GLU A 208 21.00 -11.55 -5.27
N LYS A 209 21.38 -11.91 -6.50
CA LYS A 209 22.57 -11.39 -7.19
C LYS A 209 22.17 -10.54 -8.39
N PHE A 210 22.93 -9.47 -8.61
CA PHE A 210 22.71 -8.52 -9.70
C PHE A 210 24.06 -8.06 -10.25
N VAL A 211 24.09 -7.64 -11.52
CA VAL A 211 25.29 -7.08 -12.16
C VAL A 211 25.52 -5.64 -11.71
N ASP A 212 24.49 -4.80 -11.82
CA ASP A 212 24.60 -3.34 -11.61
C ASP A 212 23.92 -2.85 -10.31
N LEU A 213 23.41 -3.76 -9.49
CA LEU A 213 22.67 -3.44 -8.27
C LEU A 213 23.29 -4.15 -7.05
N GLN A 214 22.98 -3.63 -5.86
CA GLN A 214 23.43 -4.25 -4.62
C GLN A 214 22.77 -5.62 -4.44
N PRO A 215 23.52 -6.65 -3.98
CA PRO A 215 22.95 -7.95 -3.70
C PRO A 215 21.94 -7.88 -2.55
N LEU A 216 20.99 -8.82 -2.55
CA LEU A 216 19.94 -8.97 -1.55
C LEU A 216 20.07 -10.36 -0.87
N PRO A 217 21.06 -10.53 0.04
CA PRO A 217 21.37 -11.82 0.67
C PRO A 217 20.23 -12.43 1.49
N ALA A 218 19.20 -11.67 1.87
CA ALA A 218 18.04 -12.20 2.59
C ALA A 218 17.02 -12.89 1.67
N VAL A 219 17.03 -12.62 0.36
CA VAL A 219 16.04 -13.15 -0.60
C VAL A 219 15.94 -14.68 -0.57
N PRO A 220 17.04 -15.47 -0.59
CA PRO A 220 16.93 -16.94 -0.51
C PRO A 220 16.22 -17.42 0.75
N VAL A 221 16.49 -16.77 1.89
CA VAL A 221 15.87 -17.09 3.19
C VAL A 221 14.40 -16.73 3.17
N GLU A 222 14.07 -15.52 2.69
CA GLU A 222 12.70 -15.04 2.56
C GLU A 222 11.84 -15.99 1.74
N LEU A 223 12.30 -16.38 0.53
CA LEU A 223 11.56 -17.30 -0.33
C LEU A 223 11.32 -18.65 0.35
N SER A 224 12.34 -19.21 1.02
CA SER A 224 12.24 -20.51 1.70
C SER A 224 11.27 -20.50 2.89
N LEU A 225 11.16 -19.35 3.58
CA LEU A 225 10.23 -19.16 4.68
C LEU A 225 8.81 -18.99 4.19
N ILE A 226 8.60 -18.30 3.07
CA ILE A 226 7.28 -18.15 2.46
C ILE A 226 6.78 -19.49 1.94
N THR A 227 7.57 -20.18 1.11
CA THR A 227 7.20 -21.48 0.53
C THR A 227 8.41 -22.42 0.48
N PRO A 228 8.28 -23.68 0.90
CA PRO A 228 7.06 -24.36 1.33
C PRO A 228 6.75 -24.23 2.83
N SER A 229 7.52 -23.45 3.61
CA SER A 229 7.44 -23.47 5.08
C SER A 229 6.14 -22.87 5.63
N LEU A 230 5.82 -21.62 5.27
CA LEU A 230 4.57 -20.99 5.72
C LEU A 230 3.42 -21.35 4.79
N TRP A 231 3.61 -21.37 3.48
CA TRP A 231 2.54 -21.55 2.50
C TRP A 231 2.89 -22.62 1.48
N GLN A 232 1.84 -23.26 0.95
CA GLN A 232 1.98 -24.14 -0.20
C GLN A 232 2.28 -23.30 -1.45
N GLY A 233 3.17 -23.77 -2.31
CA GLY A 233 3.60 -22.95 -3.43
C GLY A 233 4.81 -23.49 -4.18
N LYS A 234 5.41 -22.60 -4.98
CA LYS A 234 6.69 -22.83 -5.64
C LYS A 234 7.58 -21.60 -5.46
N SER A 235 8.89 -21.82 -5.29
CA SER A 235 9.91 -20.78 -5.23
C SER A 235 10.90 -20.87 -6.39
N PHE A 236 11.30 -19.73 -6.97
CA PHE A 236 12.33 -19.66 -8.00
C PHE A 236 13.33 -18.54 -7.70
N LEU A 237 14.62 -18.84 -7.73
CA LEU A 237 15.69 -17.93 -7.33
C LEU A 237 16.64 -17.67 -8.51
N ASN A 238 17.18 -16.45 -8.60
CA ASN A 238 18.25 -16.05 -9.51
C ASN A 238 17.95 -16.48 -10.96
N GLU A 239 18.73 -17.38 -11.55
CA GLU A 239 18.60 -17.85 -12.93
C GLU A 239 17.20 -18.39 -13.29
N ALA A 240 16.43 -18.83 -12.30
CA ALA A 240 15.06 -19.28 -12.49
C ALA A 240 14.01 -18.14 -12.35
N PHE A 241 14.41 -16.94 -11.94
CA PHE A 241 13.56 -15.76 -11.82
C PHE A 241 13.56 -14.93 -13.11
N THR A 242 13.02 -15.51 -14.17
CA THR A 242 12.87 -14.88 -15.49
C THR A 242 11.41 -14.58 -15.81
N LEU A 243 11.19 -13.67 -16.76
CA LEU A 243 9.85 -13.34 -17.24
C LEU A 243 9.14 -14.55 -17.86
N GLU A 244 9.88 -15.36 -18.61
CA GLU A 244 9.37 -16.57 -19.23
C GLU A 244 8.88 -17.57 -18.18
N ASN A 245 9.70 -17.87 -17.17
CA ASN A 245 9.30 -18.81 -16.13
C ASN A 245 8.10 -18.29 -15.33
N LEU A 246 8.05 -16.99 -15.01
CA LEU A 246 6.90 -16.37 -14.36
C LEU A 246 5.60 -16.61 -15.14
N LYS A 247 5.62 -16.43 -16.47
CA LYS A 247 4.48 -16.71 -17.36
C LYS A 247 4.12 -18.20 -17.38
N VAL A 248 5.10 -19.08 -17.55
CA VAL A 248 4.90 -20.54 -17.58
C VAL A 248 4.26 -21.06 -16.29
N GLN A 249 4.78 -20.67 -15.12
CA GLN A 249 4.23 -21.12 -13.85
C GLN A 249 2.80 -20.64 -13.65
N ARG A 250 2.49 -19.39 -14.04
CA ARG A 250 1.13 -18.83 -13.94
C ARG A 250 0.13 -19.53 -14.86
N GLN A 251 0.57 -20.03 -16.02
CA GLN A 251 -0.28 -20.81 -16.92
C GLN A 251 -0.52 -22.24 -16.42
N GLN A 252 0.49 -22.87 -15.80
CA GLN A 252 0.40 -24.25 -15.33
C GLN A 252 -0.46 -24.43 -14.08
N LYS A 253 -0.49 -23.43 -13.19
CA LYS A 253 -1.21 -23.52 -11.93
C LYS A 253 -1.80 -22.18 -11.53
N HIS A 254 -2.96 -22.24 -10.87
CA HIS A 254 -3.54 -21.07 -10.24
C HIS A 254 -2.77 -20.75 -8.95
N PHE A 255 -1.95 -19.71 -9.00
CA PHE A 255 -1.37 -19.07 -7.83
C PHE A 255 -2.21 -17.82 -7.51
N GLY A 256 -2.88 -17.83 -6.36
CA GLY A 256 -3.68 -16.70 -5.91
C GLY A 256 -2.82 -15.57 -5.32
N MET A 257 -1.56 -15.87 -4.99
CA MET A 257 -0.60 -14.90 -4.50
C MET A 257 0.70 -14.99 -5.29
N ILE A 258 1.26 -13.82 -5.63
CA ILE A 258 2.57 -13.70 -6.27
C ILE A 258 3.46 -12.86 -5.35
N HIS A 259 4.66 -13.35 -5.09
CA HIS A 259 5.66 -12.67 -4.30
C HIS A 259 6.94 -12.52 -5.10
N LEU A 260 7.38 -11.28 -5.31
CA LEU A 260 8.58 -10.95 -6.07
C LEU A 260 9.58 -10.26 -5.13
N ALA A 261 10.66 -10.94 -4.79
CA ALA A 261 11.73 -10.45 -3.90
C ALA A 261 12.94 -9.99 -4.72
N THR A 262 13.01 -8.70 -5.02
CA THR A 262 13.99 -8.12 -5.95
C THR A 262 14.01 -6.59 -5.85
N HIS A 263 14.90 -5.93 -6.59
CA HIS A 263 14.82 -4.49 -6.79
C HIS A 263 13.67 -4.12 -7.74
N ALA A 264 12.87 -3.14 -7.36
CA ALA A 264 11.93 -2.48 -8.26
C ALA A 264 12.04 -0.96 -8.12
N ARG A 265 11.75 -0.22 -9.19
CA ARG A 265 11.81 1.25 -9.19
C ARG A 265 10.57 1.86 -9.82
N PHE A 266 9.93 2.75 -9.08
CA PHE A 266 8.92 3.67 -9.62
C PHE A 266 9.61 4.99 -9.95
N GLN A 267 9.68 5.31 -11.24
CA GLN A 267 10.34 6.51 -11.75
C GLN A 267 9.30 7.55 -12.18
N PRO A 268 9.63 8.85 -12.06
CA PRO A 268 8.86 9.92 -12.69
C PRO A 268 8.73 9.70 -14.20
N GLY A 269 7.70 10.28 -14.80
CA GLY A 269 7.40 10.17 -16.22
C GLY A 269 6.48 9.00 -16.57
N GLN A 270 6.72 8.39 -17.72
CA GLN A 270 5.82 7.39 -18.30
C GLN A 270 5.90 6.04 -17.57
N PRO A 271 4.82 5.24 -17.53
CA PRO A 271 4.84 3.92 -16.89
C PRO A 271 5.98 3.02 -17.38
N SER A 272 6.40 3.14 -18.63
CA SER A 272 7.52 2.37 -19.20
C SER A 272 8.88 2.64 -18.55
N GLN A 273 9.04 3.73 -17.80
CA GLN A 273 10.28 4.03 -17.07
C GLN A 273 10.37 3.29 -15.74
N SER A 274 9.22 2.92 -15.17
CA SER A 274 9.16 2.11 -13.93
C SER A 274 9.33 0.62 -14.25
N TYR A 275 10.02 -0.13 -13.39
CA TYR A 275 10.34 -1.54 -13.63
C TYR A 275 10.53 -2.37 -12.36
N ILE A 276 10.38 -3.68 -12.53
CA ILE A 276 10.80 -4.74 -11.60
C ILE A 276 12.02 -5.42 -12.22
N GLU A 277 13.12 -5.50 -11.48
CA GLU A 277 14.34 -6.18 -11.92
C GLU A 277 14.14 -7.69 -11.83
N LEU A 278 14.16 -8.38 -12.97
CA LEU A 278 14.22 -9.83 -13.05
C LEU A 278 15.68 -10.24 -13.25
N TRP A 279 15.96 -11.55 -13.23
CA TRP A 279 17.32 -12.03 -13.43
C TRP A 279 17.95 -11.64 -14.76
N ASP A 280 17.16 -11.73 -15.83
CA ASP A 280 17.59 -11.60 -17.22
C ASP A 280 17.10 -10.32 -17.90
N SER A 281 16.21 -9.57 -17.24
CA SER A 281 15.44 -8.52 -17.88
C SER A 281 14.82 -7.56 -16.88
N LYS A 282 14.24 -6.47 -17.38
CA LYS A 282 13.42 -5.53 -16.60
C LYS A 282 11.97 -5.66 -17.05
N LEU A 283 11.10 -6.07 -16.12
CA LEU A 283 9.65 -6.09 -16.34
C LEU A 283 9.10 -4.69 -16.06
N ARG A 284 8.72 -3.98 -17.12
CA ARG A 284 8.25 -2.60 -17.04
C ARG A 284 6.79 -2.54 -16.60
N LEU A 285 6.41 -1.46 -15.94
CA LEU A 285 5.04 -1.29 -15.41
C LEU A 285 3.98 -1.31 -16.53
N ASN A 286 4.30 -0.79 -17.72
CA ASN A 286 3.40 -0.86 -18.89
C ASN A 286 3.24 -2.27 -19.49
N GLN A 287 4.07 -3.24 -19.10
CA GLN A 287 4.00 -4.63 -19.56
C GLN A 287 3.21 -5.53 -18.60
N LEU A 288 2.93 -5.09 -17.37
CA LEU A 288 2.19 -5.90 -16.40
C LEU A 288 0.79 -6.36 -16.87
N PRO A 289 0.00 -5.55 -17.61
CA PRO A 289 -1.29 -6.01 -18.13
C PRO A 289 -1.19 -7.25 -19.01
N GLU A 290 -0.07 -7.42 -19.73
CA GLU A 290 0.16 -8.56 -20.63
C GLU A 290 0.39 -9.88 -19.88
N LEU A 291 0.58 -9.84 -18.55
CA LEU A 291 0.77 -11.03 -17.73
C LEU A 291 -0.56 -11.73 -17.39
N GLY A 292 -1.70 -11.09 -17.65
CA GLY A 292 -3.03 -11.70 -17.48
C GLY A 292 -3.34 -12.12 -16.04
N TRP A 293 -2.82 -11.39 -15.04
CA TRP A 293 -3.03 -11.73 -13.63
C TRP A 293 -4.45 -11.50 -13.12
N ASN A 294 -5.34 -10.97 -13.95
CA ASN A 294 -6.77 -10.92 -13.72
C ASN A 294 -7.48 -12.26 -14.08
N ASN A 295 -6.81 -13.20 -14.76
CA ASN A 295 -7.41 -14.49 -15.14
C ASN A 295 -6.39 -15.67 -15.17
N PRO A 296 -6.46 -16.60 -14.21
CA PRO A 296 -7.28 -16.55 -13.01
C PRO A 296 -6.75 -15.44 -12.05
N PRO A 297 -7.63 -14.74 -11.31
CA PRO A 297 -7.26 -13.57 -10.52
C PRO A 297 -6.14 -13.80 -9.50
N VAL A 298 -5.15 -12.92 -9.46
CA VAL A 298 -4.19 -12.80 -8.36
C VAL A 298 -4.82 -11.89 -7.29
N GLU A 299 -5.04 -12.45 -6.11
CA GLU A 299 -5.63 -11.75 -4.99
C GLU A 299 -4.61 -10.84 -4.29
N LEU A 300 -3.32 -11.21 -4.30
CA LEU A 300 -2.25 -10.43 -3.68
C LEU A 300 -0.95 -10.53 -4.47
N LEU A 301 -0.44 -9.38 -4.92
CA LEU A 301 0.94 -9.20 -5.37
C LEU A 301 1.77 -8.61 -4.22
N VAL A 302 2.91 -9.18 -3.91
CA VAL A 302 3.88 -8.60 -2.96
C VAL A 302 5.17 -8.29 -3.72
N LEU A 303 5.52 -7.01 -3.80
CA LEU A 303 6.83 -6.57 -4.29
C LEU A 303 7.74 -6.35 -3.09
N SER A 304 8.48 -7.40 -2.73
CA SER A 304 9.40 -7.43 -1.60
C SER A 304 10.75 -6.83 -1.99
N GLY A 305 10.74 -5.51 -2.06
CA GLY A 305 11.84 -4.70 -2.53
C GLY A 305 11.34 -3.72 -3.59
N CYS A 306 11.29 -2.45 -3.23
CA CYS A 306 10.98 -1.36 -4.14
C CYS A 306 11.75 -0.11 -3.70
N LYS A 307 11.91 0.80 -4.65
CA LYS A 307 12.28 2.18 -4.42
C LYS A 307 11.34 3.06 -5.23
N THR A 308 10.50 3.83 -4.56
CA THR A 308 9.67 4.84 -5.22
C THR A 308 10.42 6.17 -5.19
N ALA A 309 10.36 6.93 -6.29
CA ALA A 309 10.78 8.33 -6.29
C ALA A 309 9.78 9.14 -5.44
N LEU A 310 10.07 9.21 -4.13
CA LEU A 310 9.23 9.88 -3.15
C LEU A 310 8.94 11.32 -3.56
N GLY A 311 7.67 11.73 -3.47
CA GLY A 311 7.22 13.10 -3.68
C GLY A 311 7.09 13.54 -5.14
N ASP A 312 7.32 12.65 -6.11
CA ASP A 312 7.00 12.91 -7.51
C ASP A 312 5.60 12.40 -7.86
N GLU A 313 4.76 13.27 -8.42
CA GLU A 313 3.35 12.96 -8.69
C GLU A 313 3.16 11.79 -9.67
N GLN A 314 4.04 11.66 -10.66
CA GLN A 314 3.95 10.60 -11.67
C GLN A 314 4.44 9.26 -11.13
N ALA A 315 5.53 9.26 -10.34
CA ALA A 315 5.96 8.08 -9.61
C ALA A 315 4.89 7.62 -8.61
N GLU A 316 4.21 8.55 -7.94
CA GLU A 316 3.08 8.27 -7.05
C GLU A 316 1.89 7.64 -7.80
N LEU A 317 1.58 8.08 -9.02
CA LEU A 317 0.56 7.46 -9.86
C LEU A 317 0.94 6.03 -10.26
N GLY A 318 2.20 5.82 -10.68
CA GLY A 318 2.71 4.49 -10.98
C GLY A 318 2.63 3.54 -9.76
N PHE A 319 2.96 4.04 -8.57
CA PHE A 319 2.86 3.30 -7.32
C PHE A 319 1.41 3.02 -6.91
N ALA A 320 0.58 4.05 -6.73
CA ALA A 320 -0.80 3.92 -6.26
C ALA A 320 -1.70 3.19 -7.27
N GLY A 321 -1.32 3.20 -8.55
CA GLY A 321 -1.98 2.48 -9.63
C GLY A 321 -1.44 1.07 -9.88
N LEU A 322 -0.46 0.60 -9.09
CA LEU A 322 0.20 -0.69 -9.31
C LEU A 322 -0.80 -1.84 -9.40
N SER A 323 -1.78 -1.91 -8.48
CA SER A 323 -2.75 -3.01 -8.48
C SER A 323 -3.59 -3.03 -9.76
N VAL A 324 -4.03 -1.84 -10.19
CA VAL A 324 -4.82 -1.63 -11.42
C VAL A 324 -4.00 -2.06 -12.63
N GLN A 325 -2.78 -1.54 -12.74
CA GLN A 325 -1.91 -1.80 -13.88
C GLN A 325 -1.45 -3.27 -13.95
N ALA A 326 -1.28 -3.91 -12.80
CA ALA A 326 -0.96 -5.32 -12.72
C ALA A 326 -2.17 -6.24 -12.91
N GLY A 327 -3.40 -5.71 -12.92
CA GLY A 327 -4.62 -6.50 -12.99
C GLY A 327 -4.82 -7.41 -11.76
N VAL A 328 -4.26 -7.03 -10.60
CA VAL A 328 -4.39 -7.76 -9.34
C VAL A 328 -5.34 -7.04 -8.41
N LYS A 329 -5.98 -7.76 -7.48
CA LYS A 329 -6.90 -7.09 -6.53
C LYS A 329 -6.19 -6.22 -5.52
N SER A 330 -5.05 -6.71 -5.03
CA SER A 330 -4.25 -6.07 -3.99
C SER A 330 -2.78 -6.17 -4.34
N ALA A 331 -2.03 -5.10 -4.05
CA ALA A 331 -0.58 -5.11 -4.14
C ALA A 331 0.02 -4.56 -2.83
N ILE A 332 1.13 -5.15 -2.37
CA ILE A 332 1.97 -4.59 -1.31
C ILE A 332 3.29 -4.17 -1.94
N ALA A 333 3.68 -2.92 -1.77
CA ALA A 333 4.94 -2.38 -2.29
C ALA A 333 5.51 -1.35 -1.31
N SER A 334 6.82 -1.08 -1.40
CA SER A 334 7.48 -0.11 -0.52
C SER A 334 7.48 1.32 -1.08
N LEU A 335 7.23 2.27 -0.19
CA LEU A 335 7.27 3.70 -0.41
C LEU A 335 8.70 4.20 -0.62
N TRP A 336 9.70 3.58 0.01
CA TRP A 336 11.11 3.97 -0.13
C TRP A 336 12.03 2.75 -0.21
N SER A 337 13.32 3.02 -0.38
CA SER A 337 14.37 2.01 -0.36
C SER A 337 14.45 1.36 1.01
N VAL A 338 14.06 0.09 1.07
CA VAL A 338 14.02 -0.71 2.30
C VAL A 338 15.35 -1.40 2.57
N SER A 339 15.61 -1.71 3.84
CA SER A 339 16.68 -2.60 4.24
C SER A 339 16.30 -4.06 3.97
N ASP A 340 17.27 -4.87 3.56
CA ASP A 340 17.09 -6.30 3.33
C ASP A 340 16.64 -7.03 4.62
N GLU A 341 17.25 -6.70 5.77
CA GLU A 341 16.89 -7.32 7.06
C GLU A 341 15.48 -6.97 7.55
N GLY A 342 15.07 -5.70 7.40
CA GLY A 342 13.75 -5.23 7.79
C GLY A 342 12.65 -5.86 6.94
N THR A 343 12.93 -6.03 5.65
CA THR A 343 12.01 -6.64 4.69
C THR A 343 11.83 -8.12 5.00
N LEU A 344 12.91 -8.87 5.23
CA LEU A 344 12.84 -10.27 5.66
C LEU A 344 11.95 -10.45 6.90
N GLY A 345 12.14 -9.59 7.91
CA GLY A 345 11.34 -9.62 9.14
C GLY A 345 9.86 -9.33 8.89
N LEU A 346 9.57 -8.24 8.19
CA LEU A 346 8.18 -7.83 7.90
C LEU A 346 7.45 -8.86 7.03
N MET A 347 8.09 -9.38 5.98
CA MET A 347 7.46 -10.31 5.05
C MET A 347 7.22 -11.67 5.71
N THR A 348 8.18 -12.17 6.48
CA THR A 348 7.97 -13.41 7.24
C THR A 348 6.79 -13.28 8.20
N GLU A 349 6.71 -12.17 8.93
CA GLU A 349 5.60 -11.90 9.85
C GLU A 349 4.28 -11.71 9.10
N LEU A 350 4.26 -10.97 7.99
CA LEU A 350 3.08 -10.79 7.13
C LEU A 350 2.51 -12.14 6.69
N TYR A 351 3.33 -13.05 6.17
CA TYR A 351 2.88 -14.37 5.73
C TYR A 351 2.39 -15.26 6.88
N GLN A 352 2.86 -15.04 8.12
CA GLN A 352 2.27 -15.67 9.29
C GLN A 352 0.88 -15.10 9.59
N GLN A 353 0.73 -13.78 9.56
CA GLN A 353 -0.54 -13.11 9.88
C GLN A 353 -1.61 -13.30 8.79
N LEU A 354 -1.24 -13.44 7.51
CA LEU A 354 -2.18 -13.70 6.41
C LEU A 354 -2.99 -14.99 6.58
N LYS A 355 -2.51 -15.95 7.39
CA LYS A 355 -3.26 -17.18 7.70
C LYS A 355 -4.44 -16.93 8.64
N GLN A 356 -4.29 -15.95 9.52
CA GLN A 356 -5.21 -15.74 10.64
C GLN A 356 -6.12 -14.54 10.40
N ALA A 357 -5.56 -13.45 9.89
CA ALA A 357 -6.27 -12.20 9.70
C ALA A 357 -7.52 -12.35 8.80
N PRO A 358 -8.60 -11.63 9.10
CA PRO A 358 -9.83 -11.65 8.29
C PRO A 358 -9.66 -10.98 6.92
N ILE A 359 -8.75 -10.00 6.82
CA ILE A 359 -8.45 -9.22 5.62
C ILE A 359 -6.94 -9.00 5.47
N LYS A 360 -6.48 -8.75 4.23
CA LYS A 360 -5.05 -8.58 3.90
C LYS A 360 -4.41 -7.38 4.60
N ALA A 361 -5.13 -6.25 4.71
CA ALA A 361 -4.62 -5.05 5.39
C ALA A 361 -4.47 -5.27 6.91
N GLU A 362 -5.29 -6.11 7.52
CA GLU A 362 -5.16 -6.49 8.93
C GLU A 362 -3.93 -7.37 9.16
N ALA A 363 -3.61 -8.26 8.23
CA ALA A 363 -2.36 -9.04 8.30
C ALA A 363 -1.12 -8.13 8.25
N LEU A 364 -1.10 -7.14 7.34
CA LEU A 364 -0.01 -6.16 7.26
C LEU A 364 0.07 -5.33 8.55
N ARG A 365 -1.07 -4.87 9.07
CA ARG A 365 -1.16 -4.14 10.34
C ARG A 365 -0.55 -4.94 11.49
N GLN A 366 -0.93 -6.21 11.63
CA GLN A 366 -0.43 -7.08 12.71
C GLN A 366 1.09 -7.33 12.59
N ALA A 367 1.62 -7.42 11.37
CA ALA A 367 3.05 -7.51 11.15
C ALA A 367 3.79 -6.22 11.56
N GLN A 368 3.26 -5.07 11.17
CA GLN A 368 3.79 -3.75 11.54
C GLN A 368 3.78 -3.55 13.07
N VAL A 369 2.66 -3.87 13.73
CA VAL A 369 2.53 -3.80 15.19
C VAL A 369 3.50 -4.76 15.90
N SER A 370 3.77 -5.93 15.34
CA SER A 370 4.74 -6.86 15.91
C SER A 370 6.18 -6.33 15.84
N MET A 371 6.52 -5.58 14.78
CA MET A 371 7.80 -4.87 14.68
C MET A 371 7.87 -3.68 15.66
N ILE A 372 6.82 -2.87 15.76
CA ILE A 372 6.72 -1.76 16.73
C ILE A 372 6.96 -2.25 18.17
N LYS A 373 6.44 -3.43 18.50
CA LYS A 373 6.55 -4.04 19.84
C LYS A 373 7.84 -4.84 20.06
N GLY A 374 8.80 -4.80 19.14
CA GLY A 374 10.09 -5.50 19.26
C GLY A 374 9.99 -7.04 19.22
N LYS A 375 8.84 -7.58 18.79
CA LYS A 375 8.59 -9.03 18.64
C LYS A 375 9.23 -9.61 17.38
N VAL A 376 9.54 -8.75 16.40
CA VAL A 376 10.21 -9.12 15.15
C VAL A 376 11.58 -8.45 15.11
N GLY A 377 12.63 -9.21 14.84
CA GLY A 377 14.01 -8.67 14.76
C GLY A 377 15.07 -9.75 14.59
N LEU A 378 16.30 -9.34 14.30
CA LEU A 378 17.45 -10.26 14.25
C LEU A 378 18.12 -10.31 15.63
N LYS A 379 18.15 -11.50 16.26
CA LYS A 379 18.72 -11.70 17.61
C LYS A 379 19.48 -13.02 17.66
N GLY A 380 20.75 -12.98 18.06
CA GLY A 380 21.55 -14.20 18.30
C GLY A 380 21.72 -15.08 17.06
N GLY A 381 21.84 -14.48 15.87
CA GLY A 381 21.93 -15.22 14.61
C GLY A 381 20.60 -15.84 14.15
N GLN A 382 19.47 -15.39 14.69
CA GLN A 382 18.13 -15.86 14.33
C GLN A 382 17.24 -14.69 13.93
N LEU A 383 16.32 -14.92 12.99
CA LEU A 383 15.15 -14.09 12.81
C LEU A 383 14.12 -14.49 13.86
N VAL A 384 13.83 -13.61 14.80
CA VAL A 384 12.73 -13.75 15.76
C VAL A 384 11.48 -13.14 15.14
N THR A 385 10.36 -13.86 15.19
CA THR A 385 9.03 -13.39 14.80
C THR A 385 8.06 -13.52 15.98
N SER A 386 6.81 -13.09 15.82
CA SER A 386 5.80 -13.17 16.88
C SER A 386 5.48 -14.59 17.35
N THR A 387 5.79 -15.61 16.54
CA THR A 387 5.42 -17.01 16.79
C THR A 387 6.58 -17.99 16.80
N LYS A 388 7.71 -17.66 16.18
CA LYS A 388 8.88 -18.57 16.10
C LYS A 388 10.19 -17.80 15.97
N ALA A 389 11.29 -18.51 16.21
CA ALA A 389 12.62 -18.05 15.82
C ALA A 389 13.18 -18.98 14.73
N VAL A 390 13.81 -18.39 13.72
CA VAL A 390 14.37 -19.09 12.56
C VAL A 390 15.88 -18.81 12.50
N PRO A 391 16.74 -19.84 12.48
CA PRO A 391 18.18 -19.66 12.26
C PRO A 391 18.47 -18.94 10.94
N LEU A 392 19.35 -17.94 10.98
CA LEU A 392 19.82 -17.24 9.80
C LEU A 392 21.05 -17.95 9.20
N PRO A 393 21.22 -17.92 7.87
CA PRO A 393 22.46 -18.38 7.25
C PRO A 393 23.66 -17.50 7.67
N PRO A 394 24.90 -18.02 7.58
CA PRO A 394 26.10 -17.32 8.04
C PRO A 394 26.25 -15.90 7.51
N GLU A 395 25.87 -15.66 6.26
CA GLU A 395 25.92 -14.35 5.59
C GLU A 395 25.09 -13.30 6.33
N LEU A 396 23.90 -13.68 6.80
CA LEU A 396 23.00 -12.80 7.55
C LEU A 396 23.34 -12.73 9.04
N THR A 397 23.95 -13.77 9.62
CA THR A 397 24.41 -13.70 11.03
C THR A 397 25.47 -12.61 11.25
N LYS A 398 26.25 -12.27 10.21
CA LYS A 398 27.25 -11.18 10.24
C LYS A 398 26.62 -9.80 10.44
N LEU A 399 25.33 -9.63 10.14
CA LEU A 399 24.61 -8.38 10.38
C LEU A 399 24.45 -8.07 11.87
N GLY A 400 24.66 -9.06 12.74
CA GLY A 400 24.50 -8.94 14.18
C GLY A 400 23.04 -8.73 14.60
N ASN A 401 22.85 -8.25 15.84
CA ASN A 401 21.51 -7.96 16.33
C ASN A 401 20.97 -6.67 15.69
N LYS A 402 19.70 -6.71 15.24
CA LYS A 402 19.03 -5.57 14.62
C LYS A 402 17.70 -5.29 15.33
N ASN A 403 17.55 -4.06 15.84
CA ASN A 403 16.27 -3.55 16.30
C ASN A 403 15.50 -2.99 15.09
N LEU A 404 14.30 -3.52 14.85
CA LEU A 404 13.44 -3.16 13.72
C LEU A 404 12.21 -2.33 14.14
N GLU A 405 12.21 -1.75 15.34
CA GLU A 405 11.10 -0.94 15.89
C GLU A 405 10.95 0.44 15.20
N HIS A 406 12.00 0.94 14.54
CA HIS A 406 11.95 2.23 13.84
C HIS A 406 10.98 2.17 12.63
N PRO A 407 10.12 3.18 12.40
CA PRO A 407 9.14 3.16 11.30
C PRO A 407 9.74 3.02 9.91
N TYR A 408 11.01 3.38 9.73
CA TYR A 408 11.75 3.07 8.50
C TYR A 408 11.56 1.61 8.04
N PHE A 409 11.52 0.66 8.97
CA PHE A 409 11.41 -0.76 8.66
C PHE A 409 9.97 -1.19 8.38
N TRP A 410 9.02 -0.83 9.25
CA TRP A 410 7.65 -1.36 9.17
C TRP A 410 6.66 -0.45 8.43
N ALA A 411 6.87 0.88 8.43
CA ALA A 411 5.97 1.83 7.75
C ALA A 411 6.29 2.02 6.27
N SER A 412 7.33 1.33 5.78
CA SER A 412 7.78 1.41 4.39
C SER A 412 6.83 0.75 3.42
N PHE A 413 6.04 -0.25 3.84
CA PHE A 413 5.13 -0.99 2.97
C PHE A 413 3.68 -0.54 3.12
N THR A 414 3.01 -0.35 1.99
CA THR A 414 1.60 0.04 1.90
C THR A 414 0.82 -1.01 1.11
N MET A 415 -0.40 -1.28 1.56
CA MET A 415 -1.40 -2.03 0.81
C MET A 415 -2.07 -1.12 -0.23
N ILE A 416 -2.08 -1.53 -1.50
CA ILE A 416 -2.59 -0.79 -2.65
C ILE A 416 -3.71 -1.60 -3.32
N GLY A 417 -4.83 -0.96 -3.64
CA GLY A 417 -6.00 -1.62 -4.22
C GLY A 417 -7.02 -2.04 -3.16
N SER A 418 -7.58 -3.23 -3.28
CA SER A 418 -8.54 -3.77 -2.31
C SER A 418 -7.80 -4.24 -1.04
N PRO A 419 -8.13 -3.72 0.16
CA PRO A 419 -7.44 -4.13 1.40
C PRO A 419 -7.93 -5.46 1.98
N TRP A 420 -8.93 -6.11 1.38
CA TRP A 420 -9.59 -7.31 1.91
C TRP A 420 -9.37 -8.57 1.11
#